data_AF-A0A372MGF4-F1
#
_entry.id   AF-A0A372MGF4-F1
#
_cell.length_a   1.000
_cell.length_b   1.000
_cell.length_c   1.000
_cell.angle_alpha   90.00
_cell.angle_beta   90.00
_cell.angle_gamma   90.00
#
_symmetry.space_group_name_H-M   'P 1'
#
loop_
_entity.id
_entity.type
_entity.pdbx_description
1 polymer ?
#
loop_
_entity_poly.entity_id
_entity_poly.type
_entity_poly.pdbx_seq_one_letter_code
_entity_poly.pdbx_strand_id
1 'polypeptide(L)'
;MKKITMVAAILCVTALLFSAGINEGQPLQNQFADQSNAEYLDHYFRITLPSDSVDIATFAEALTQITNTPVEIQEQKDIFEALVDAADLTELALTYSSEKAATRLSFHGISREVPSDVQKYLACALDASLLPSSVAEEIISNAPLSSHTASNLLMSIANANGISRNYIGNVQDSDILMRISNSFDHYTLFTDNNLDAIGAEAVKRKASTGYNLKRDADDAQFIPSRTIQYGHSDETHLKQLVVLLASEGMNAKLQIEPKVSIYEYLLDWGPVPEPSPYYMVLENSEDFYLAYAVEYDAKFEFEKKEDLLKFDQIINAYAKKNDENQAKDSNAALLSDSWWQPLYSTNFNADTEAYQEIVDCILRENGYSIHPFSLIENKNNLIITLEGLSGLEVQEHTLFVNNAFYRYLTGSDYQ
;
A
#
# COMPACT_ATOMS: atom_id res chain seq x y z
N MET A 1 41.02 59.15 20.76
CA MET A 1 40.37 60.18 19.93
C MET A 1 40.55 59.76 18.47
N LYS A 2 39.51 59.20 17.80
CA LYS A 2 38.68 59.88 16.77
C LYS A 2 39.55 60.41 15.60
N LYS A 3 39.45 59.98 14.33
CA LYS A 3 38.32 59.61 13.43
C LYS A 3 38.84 58.86 12.17
N ILE A 4 38.14 57.83 11.66
CA ILE A 4 37.35 57.75 10.38
C ILE A 4 38.26 57.93 9.13
N THR A 5 38.36 56.98 8.18
CA THR A 5 37.36 56.70 7.12
C THR A 5 37.63 55.37 6.40
N MET A 6 36.52 54.69 6.11
CA MET A 6 36.29 53.52 5.25
C MET A 6 36.70 53.75 3.78
N VAL A 7 37.06 52.67 3.05
CA VAL A 7 36.54 52.28 1.72
C VAL A 7 37.42 51.17 1.09
N ALA A 8 36.73 50.05 0.76
CA ALA A 8 36.94 49.05 -0.31
C ALA A 8 38.32 48.41 -0.55
N ALA A 9 38.48 47.20 -1.06
CA ALA A 9 37.68 45.99 -1.27
C ALA A 9 38.70 45.09 -2.00
N ILE A 10 38.97 43.88 -1.52
CA ILE A 10 39.47 42.71 -2.28
C ILE A 10 39.33 41.53 -1.31
N LEU A 11 38.27 40.75 -1.46
CA LEU A 11 38.17 39.41 -0.90
C LEU A 11 38.46 38.45 -2.05
N CYS A 12 39.68 37.93 -2.10
CA CYS A 12 40.02 36.77 -2.92
C CYS A 12 39.38 35.54 -2.27
N VAL A 13 38.23 35.11 -2.78
CA VAL A 13 37.70 33.77 -2.52
C VAL A 13 38.09 32.90 -3.71
N THR A 14 39.14 32.10 -3.52
CA THR A 14 39.45 30.95 -4.35
C THR A 14 38.35 29.91 -4.15
N ALA A 15 37.39 29.86 -5.07
CA ALA A 15 36.48 28.73 -5.22
C ALA A 15 37.25 27.57 -5.84
N LEU A 16 37.63 26.59 -5.01
CA LEU A 16 38.04 25.28 -5.43
C LEU A 16 36.82 24.56 -6.01
N LEU A 17 36.89 24.28 -7.30
CA LEU A 17 36.00 23.40 -8.05
C LEU A 17 36.01 22.00 -7.42
N PHE A 18 34.99 21.69 -6.62
CA PHE A 18 34.53 20.32 -6.44
C PHE A 18 33.39 20.08 -7.43
N SER A 19 33.75 19.58 -8.61
CA SER A 19 32.82 18.86 -9.47
C SER A 19 32.57 17.48 -8.85
N ALA A 20 31.72 17.43 -7.83
CA ALA A 20 31.00 16.20 -7.51
C ALA A 20 29.77 16.19 -8.41
N GLY A 21 29.75 15.29 -9.39
CA GLY A 21 28.59 15.08 -10.25
C GLY A 21 27.41 14.65 -9.38
N ILE A 22 26.51 15.58 -9.13
CA ILE A 22 25.16 15.28 -8.69
C ILE A 22 24.43 14.81 -9.95
N ASN A 23 24.28 13.50 -10.06
CA ASN A 23 23.45 12.89 -11.10
C ASN A 23 21.97 13.12 -10.71
N GLU A 24 21.50 14.34 -10.91
CA GLU A 24 20.19 14.87 -10.48
C GLU A 24 19.07 14.46 -11.47
N GLY A 25 19.05 13.20 -11.93
CA GLY A 25 18.13 12.74 -12.98
C GLY A 25 17.55 11.33 -12.79
N GLN A 26 17.74 10.70 -11.62
CA GLN A 26 17.41 9.29 -11.42
C GLN A 26 16.28 8.92 -10.41
N PRO A 27 15.51 9.81 -9.74
CA PRO A 27 14.44 9.32 -8.86
C PRO A 27 13.24 8.72 -9.61
N LEU A 28 12.88 9.27 -10.78
CA LEU A 28 11.62 8.94 -11.46
C LEU A 28 11.71 7.75 -12.44
N GLN A 29 12.91 7.39 -12.90
CA GLN A 29 13.08 6.31 -13.87
C GLN A 29 12.77 4.91 -13.28
N ASN A 30 12.83 4.78 -11.95
CA ASN A 30 12.56 3.52 -11.25
C ASN A 30 11.07 3.26 -10.93
N GLN A 31 10.15 4.20 -11.19
CA GLN A 31 8.72 4.02 -10.84
C GLN A 31 7.79 3.71 -12.03
N PHE A 32 8.23 3.89 -13.28
CA PHE A 32 7.36 3.67 -14.43
C PHE A 32 7.12 2.18 -14.74
N ALA A 33 8.15 1.35 -14.57
CA ALA A 33 8.10 -0.05 -14.94
C ALA A 33 8.01 -0.95 -13.71
N ASP A 34 6.90 -1.68 -13.59
CA ASP A 34 6.71 -2.71 -12.57
C ASP A 34 6.30 -4.02 -13.25
N GLN A 35 7.02 -5.10 -12.94
CA GLN A 35 6.78 -6.41 -13.54
C GLN A 35 5.40 -6.99 -13.21
N SER A 36 4.81 -6.55 -12.10
CA SER A 36 3.49 -6.96 -11.64
C SER A 36 2.34 -6.17 -12.27
N ASN A 37 2.59 -5.16 -13.12
CA ASN A 37 1.53 -4.34 -13.71
C ASN A 37 0.60 -5.14 -14.64
N ALA A 38 1.11 -6.11 -15.39
CA ALA A 38 0.27 -6.97 -16.21
C ALA A 38 -0.68 -7.84 -15.36
N GLU A 39 -0.17 -8.40 -14.26
CA GLU A 39 -0.97 -9.18 -13.29
C GLU A 39 -2.01 -8.29 -12.59
N TYR A 40 -1.64 -7.05 -12.26
CA TYR A 40 -2.57 -6.08 -11.67
C TYR A 40 -3.74 -5.76 -12.60
N LEU A 41 -3.44 -5.47 -13.88
CA LEU A 41 -4.42 -5.18 -14.91
C LEU A 41 -5.43 -6.33 -15.08
N ASP A 42 -4.93 -7.56 -15.08
CA ASP A 42 -5.80 -8.75 -15.13
C ASP A 42 -6.69 -8.87 -13.87
N HIS A 43 -6.09 -8.66 -12.69
CA HIS A 43 -6.79 -8.85 -11.42
C HIS A 43 -7.86 -7.79 -11.14
N TYR A 44 -7.54 -6.51 -11.32
CA TYR A 44 -8.42 -5.41 -10.93
C TYR A 44 -9.22 -4.84 -12.08
N PHE A 45 -8.64 -4.80 -13.28
CA PHE A 45 -9.30 -4.23 -14.45
C PHE A 45 -9.85 -5.28 -15.41
N ARG A 46 -9.54 -6.57 -15.25
CA ARG A 46 -9.89 -7.65 -16.20
C ARG A 46 -9.32 -7.40 -17.60
N ILE A 47 -8.10 -6.87 -17.65
CA ILE A 47 -7.38 -6.58 -18.91
C ILE A 47 -6.24 -7.57 -19.06
N THR A 48 -6.31 -8.41 -20.10
CA THR A 48 -5.23 -9.32 -20.49
C THR A 48 -4.70 -8.91 -21.87
N LEU A 49 -3.44 -8.46 -21.93
CA LEU A 49 -2.80 -8.07 -23.19
C LEU A 49 -2.17 -9.27 -23.89
N PRO A 50 -2.02 -9.25 -25.23
CA PRO A 50 -1.21 -10.23 -25.98
C PRO A 50 0.20 -10.36 -25.40
N SER A 51 0.92 -11.47 -25.63
CA SER A 51 2.25 -11.68 -25.02
C SER A 51 3.37 -10.83 -25.59
N ASP A 52 3.30 -10.50 -26.89
CA ASP A 52 4.45 -9.97 -27.63
C ASP A 52 4.31 -8.48 -27.91
N SER A 53 3.24 -8.08 -28.59
CA SER A 53 2.96 -6.70 -28.97
C SER A 53 1.47 -6.40 -28.92
N VAL A 54 1.14 -5.15 -28.63
CA VAL A 54 -0.22 -4.63 -28.51
C VAL A 54 -0.47 -3.68 -29.67
N ASP A 55 -1.54 -3.91 -30.43
CA ASP A 55 -1.96 -2.94 -31.44
C ASP A 55 -2.74 -1.77 -30.81
N ILE A 56 -2.88 -0.70 -31.59
CA ILE A 56 -3.49 0.55 -31.11
C ILE A 56 -4.95 0.34 -30.69
N ALA A 57 -5.70 -0.51 -31.39
CA ALA A 57 -7.10 -0.78 -31.09
C ALA A 57 -7.24 -1.49 -29.73
N THR A 58 -6.41 -2.51 -29.49
CA THR A 58 -6.35 -3.24 -28.22
C THR A 58 -5.92 -2.31 -27.07
N PHE A 59 -4.95 -1.42 -27.31
CA PHE A 59 -4.53 -0.44 -26.31
C PHE A 59 -5.64 0.57 -25.98
N ALA A 60 -6.35 1.08 -26.99
CA ALA A 60 -7.46 2.01 -26.80
C ALA A 60 -8.66 1.37 -26.06
N GLU A 61 -8.97 0.10 -26.34
CA GLU A 61 -9.99 -0.67 -25.62
C GLU A 61 -9.60 -0.86 -24.14
N ALA A 62 -8.35 -1.23 -23.87
CA ALA A 62 -7.83 -1.35 -22.52
C ALA A 62 -7.88 0.00 -21.76
N LEU A 63 -7.53 1.10 -22.43
CA LEU A 63 -7.59 2.43 -21.82
C LEU A 63 -9.04 2.88 -21.56
N THR A 64 -9.96 2.52 -22.45
CA THR A 64 -11.41 2.71 -22.24
C THR A 64 -11.90 1.96 -21.01
N GLN A 65 -11.43 0.74 -20.81
CA GLN A 65 -11.80 -0.10 -19.67
C GLN A 65 -11.25 0.45 -18.34
N ILE A 66 -10.07 1.08 -18.33
CA ILE A 66 -9.51 1.73 -17.13
C ILE A 66 -10.28 3.01 -16.79
N THR A 67 -10.55 3.84 -17.78
CA THR A 67 -11.14 5.18 -17.57
C THR A 67 -12.66 5.17 -17.53
N ASN A 68 -13.30 4.06 -17.93
CA ASN A 68 -14.74 3.97 -18.21
C ASN A 68 -15.24 5.03 -19.22
N THR A 69 -14.35 5.55 -20.07
CA THR A 69 -14.64 6.57 -21.07
C THR A 69 -14.12 6.12 -22.44
N PRO A 70 -14.93 6.18 -23.52
CA PRO A 70 -14.47 5.74 -24.84
C PRO A 70 -13.22 6.49 -25.30
N VAL A 71 -12.17 5.73 -25.61
CA VAL A 71 -10.92 6.24 -26.17
C VAL A 71 -10.81 5.83 -27.63
N GLU A 72 -10.51 6.80 -28.50
CA GLU A 72 -10.20 6.56 -29.90
C GLU A 72 -8.76 6.99 -30.20
N ILE A 73 -7.99 6.09 -30.83
CA ILE A 73 -6.62 6.36 -31.25
C ILE A 73 -6.50 5.97 -32.72
N GLN A 74 -6.13 6.93 -33.58
CA GLN A 74 -6.07 6.72 -35.03
C GLN A 74 -4.68 6.26 -35.47
N GLU A 75 -3.63 6.90 -34.95
CA GLU A 75 -2.23 6.59 -35.22
C GLU A 75 -1.44 6.42 -33.93
N GLN A 76 -0.29 5.74 -34.01
CA GLN A 76 0.50 5.44 -32.81
C GLN A 76 0.97 6.70 -32.07
N LYS A 77 1.24 7.79 -32.81
CA LYS A 77 1.60 9.10 -32.23
C LYS A 77 0.48 9.71 -31.39
N ASP A 78 -0.78 9.33 -31.62
CA ASP A 78 -1.95 9.88 -30.91
C ASP A 78 -2.09 9.27 -29.50
N ILE A 79 -1.29 8.25 -29.16
CA ILE A 79 -1.18 7.72 -27.78
C ILE A 79 -0.88 8.85 -26.79
N PHE A 80 -0.07 9.85 -27.16
CA PHE A 80 0.23 10.96 -26.25
C PHE A 80 -1.00 11.80 -25.91
N GLU A 81 -1.86 12.06 -26.90
CA GLU A 81 -3.12 12.76 -26.67
C GLU A 81 -4.07 11.91 -25.80
N ALA A 82 -4.19 10.62 -26.11
CA ALA A 82 -5.01 9.69 -25.35
C ALA A 82 -4.57 9.57 -23.88
N LEU A 83 -3.27 9.52 -23.60
CA LEU A 83 -2.76 9.48 -22.22
C LEU A 83 -3.06 10.77 -21.45
N VAL A 84 -2.90 11.93 -22.10
CA VAL A 84 -3.20 13.23 -21.49
C VAL A 84 -4.69 13.37 -21.20
N ASP A 85 -5.53 12.97 -22.15
CA ASP A 85 -6.99 13.03 -22.01
C ASP A 85 -7.48 12.07 -20.92
N ALA A 86 -7.00 10.83 -20.93
CA ALA A 86 -7.33 9.82 -19.93
C ALA A 86 -6.88 10.16 -18.50
N ALA A 87 -5.96 11.12 -18.35
CA ALA A 87 -5.49 11.63 -17.06
C ALA A 87 -6.11 13.00 -16.68
N ASP A 88 -7.14 13.46 -17.42
CA ASP A 88 -7.79 14.77 -17.23
C ASP A 88 -6.82 15.97 -17.32
N LEU A 89 -5.83 15.90 -18.23
CA LEU A 89 -4.81 16.93 -18.43
C LEU A 89 -4.94 17.69 -19.76
N THR A 90 -6.03 17.51 -20.50
CA THR A 90 -6.23 18.12 -21.82
C THR A 90 -6.10 19.64 -21.77
N GLU A 91 -6.77 20.33 -20.83
CA GLU A 91 -6.68 21.78 -20.67
C GLU A 91 -5.25 22.24 -20.36
N LEU A 92 -4.51 21.47 -19.55
CA LEU A 92 -3.12 21.76 -19.24
C LEU A 92 -2.27 21.67 -20.51
N ALA A 93 -2.41 20.60 -21.30
CA ALA A 93 -1.68 20.44 -22.56
C ALA A 93 -1.99 21.56 -23.55
N LEU A 94 -3.22 22.07 -23.59
CA LEU A 94 -3.61 23.22 -24.43
C LEU A 94 -2.91 24.53 -24.04
N THR A 95 -2.33 24.63 -22.83
CA THR A 95 -1.49 25.79 -22.44
C THR A 95 -0.08 25.76 -23.06
N TYR A 96 0.33 24.65 -23.68
CA TYR A 96 1.67 24.48 -24.23
C TYR A 96 1.71 25.09 -25.63
N SER A 97 2.20 26.32 -25.72
CA SER A 97 2.59 26.91 -26.99
C SER A 97 3.66 26.05 -27.67
N SER A 98 3.83 26.18 -28.99
CA SER A 98 4.87 25.45 -29.72
C SER A 98 6.27 25.68 -29.15
N GLU A 99 6.58 26.90 -28.70
CA GLU A 99 7.85 27.24 -28.04
C GLU A 99 8.00 26.55 -26.67
N LYS A 100 6.94 26.54 -25.86
CA LYS A 100 6.94 25.85 -24.57
C LYS A 100 7.10 24.33 -24.78
N ALA A 101 6.32 23.74 -25.67
CA ALA A 101 6.40 22.31 -25.99
C ALA A 101 7.81 21.92 -26.43
N ALA A 102 8.41 22.63 -27.39
CA ALA A 102 9.78 22.38 -27.85
C ALA A 102 10.81 22.48 -26.71
N THR A 103 10.68 23.50 -25.84
CA THR A 103 11.57 23.69 -24.68
C THR A 103 11.46 22.51 -23.70
N ARG A 104 10.24 22.05 -23.41
CA ARG A 104 10.01 20.91 -22.50
C ARG A 104 10.47 19.59 -23.08
N LEU A 105 10.23 19.34 -24.38
CA LEU A 105 10.76 18.17 -25.08
C LEU A 105 12.30 18.12 -25.00
N SER A 106 12.97 19.25 -25.25
CA SER A 106 14.43 19.34 -25.10
C SER A 106 14.89 19.14 -23.66
N PHE A 107 14.14 19.63 -22.67
CA PHE A 107 14.44 19.41 -21.24
C PHE A 107 14.43 17.92 -20.88
N HIS A 108 13.45 17.18 -21.40
CA HIS A 108 13.33 15.72 -21.22
C HIS A 108 14.26 14.90 -22.13
N GLY A 109 15.14 15.55 -22.88
CA GLY A 109 16.13 14.88 -23.74
C GLY A 109 15.55 14.27 -25.02
N ILE A 110 14.33 14.63 -25.42
CA ILE A 110 13.76 14.22 -26.71
C ILE A 110 14.51 14.96 -27.80
N SER A 111 15.23 14.19 -28.62
CA SER A 111 16.18 14.73 -29.61
C SER A 111 15.69 14.55 -31.04
N ARG A 112 14.70 13.67 -31.24
CA ARG A 112 14.08 13.41 -32.53
C ARG A 112 13.00 14.46 -32.85
N GLU A 113 12.76 14.66 -34.14
CA GLU A 113 11.64 15.47 -34.59
C GLU A 113 10.30 14.82 -34.19
N VAL A 114 9.46 15.59 -33.49
CA VAL A 114 8.13 15.17 -33.06
C VAL A 114 7.08 15.87 -33.93
N PRO A 115 6.07 15.15 -34.47
CA PRO A 115 5.00 15.76 -35.25
C PRO A 115 4.32 16.92 -34.49
N SER A 116 4.13 18.06 -35.17
CA SER A 116 3.72 19.32 -34.52
C SER A 116 2.34 19.26 -33.84
N ASP A 117 1.46 18.41 -34.34
CA ASP A 117 0.11 18.17 -33.81
C ASP A 117 0.12 17.49 -32.43
N VAL A 118 1.14 16.67 -32.14
CA VAL A 118 1.24 15.93 -30.86
C VAL A 118 2.27 16.50 -29.87
N GLN A 119 3.11 17.47 -30.28
CA GLN A 119 4.17 18.05 -29.44
C GLN A 119 3.67 18.54 -28.06
N LYS A 120 2.52 19.21 -28.03
CA LYS A 120 1.94 19.75 -26.78
C LYS A 120 1.53 18.63 -25.82
N TYR A 121 0.98 17.54 -26.35
CA TYR A 121 0.52 16.40 -25.56
C TYR A 121 1.69 15.59 -25.04
N LEU A 122 2.68 15.31 -25.89
CA LEU A 122 3.90 14.63 -25.45
C LEU A 122 4.65 15.42 -24.38
N ALA A 123 4.81 16.74 -24.57
CA ALA A 123 5.46 17.59 -23.57
C ALA A 123 4.70 17.56 -22.23
N CYS A 124 3.37 17.64 -22.27
CA CYS A 124 2.52 17.56 -21.08
C CYS A 124 2.63 16.19 -20.39
N ALA A 125 2.59 15.10 -21.16
CA ALA A 125 2.67 13.74 -20.64
C ALA A 125 4.03 13.46 -19.96
N LEU A 126 5.14 13.97 -20.52
CA LEU A 126 6.46 13.89 -19.90
C LEU A 126 6.56 14.75 -18.62
N ASP A 127 6.03 15.97 -18.65
CA ASP A 127 6.00 16.86 -17.47
C ASP A 127 5.13 16.29 -16.34
N ALA A 128 4.04 15.61 -16.68
CA ALA A 128 3.18 14.89 -15.75
C ALA A 128 3.70 13.49 -15.37
N SER A 129 4.85 13.08 -15.91
CA SER A 129 5.45 11.76 -15.67
C SER A 129 4.54 10.56 -16.04
N LEU A 130 3.65 10.73 -17.02
CA LEU A 130 2.78 9.65 -17.53
C LEU A 130 3.54 8.59 -18.34
N LEU A 131 4.74 8.94 -18.80
CA LEU A 131 5.68 8.06 -19.49
C LEU A 131 7.11 8.63 -19.40
N PRO A 132 8.15 7.78 -19.46
CA PRO A 132 9.53 8.23 -19.55
C PRO A 132 9.93 8.57 -20.99
N SER A 133 10.98 9.37 -21.15
CA SER A 133 11.51 9.77 -22.46
C SER A 133 11.89 8.58 -23.36
N SER A 134 12.35 7.46 -22.78
CA SER A 134 12.68 6.25 -23.55
C SER A 134 11.47 5.65 -24.25
N VAL A 135 10.32 5.58 -23.56
CA VAL A 135 9.07 5.08 -24.14
C VAL A 135 8.49 6.08 -25.14
N ALA A 136 8.63 7.38 -24.88
CA ALA A 136 8.25 8.39 -25.86
C ALA A 136 9.00 8.23 -27.19
N GLU A 137 10.33 8.04 -27.15
CA GLU A 137 11.16 7.83 -28.35
C GLU A 137 10.78 6.54 -29.12
N GLU A 138 10.37 5.47 -28.42
CA GLU A 138 9.83 4.25 -29.05
C GLU A 138 8.53 4.53 -29.81
N ILE A 139 7.59 5.25 -29.19
CA ILE A 139 6.30 5.61 -29.78
C ILE A 139 6.48 6.56 -30.98
N ILE A 140 7.34 7.58 -30.87
CA ILE A 140 7.68 8.49 -31.98
C ILE A 140 8.29 7.72 -33.16
N SER A 141 9.10 6.71 -32.86
CA SER A 141 9.71 5.85 -33.89
C SER A 141 8.72 4.89 -34.56
N ASN A 142 7.45 4.90 -34.15
CA ASN A 142 6.42 3.97 -34.60
C ASN A 142 6.87 2.50 -34.46
N ALA A 143 7.63 2.22 -33.39
CA ALA A 143 8.05 0.87 -33.05
C ALA A 143 6.85 0.10 -32.48
N PRO A 144 6.73 -1.23 -32.72
CA PRO A 144 5.64 -2.01 -32.13
C PRO A 144 5.58 -1.82 -30.61
N LEU A 145 4.40 -1.50 -30.09
CA LEU A 145 4.21 -1.32 -28.65
C LEU A 145 4.29 -2.69 -27.97
N SER A 146 5.34 -2.90 -27.19
CA SER A 146 5.47 -4.15 -26.42
C SER A 146 4.37 -4.24 -25.37
N SER A 147 3.96 -5.45 -25.01
CA SER A 147 2.95 -5.66 -23.97
C SER A 147 3.39 -5.14 -22.61
N HIS A 148 4.69 -5.23 -22.31
CA HIS A 148 5.25 -4.65 -21.09
C HIS A 148 5.10 -3.13 -21.07
N THR A 149 5.46 -2.45 -22.17
CA THR A 149 5.30 -0.99 -22.30
C THR A 149 3.83 -0.59 -22.20
N ALA A 150 2.93 -1.32 -22.89
CA ALA A 150 1.49 -1.07 -22.85
C ALA A 150 0.93 -1.21 -21.42
N SER A 151 1.27 -2.28 -20.69
CA SER A 151 0.83 -2.46 -19.30
C SER A 151 1.28 -1.32 -18.39
N ASN A 152 2.51 -0.83 -18.54
CA ASN A 152 3.02 0.28 -17.73
C ASN A 152 2.34 1.62 -18.07
N LEU A 153 2.06 1.90 -19.35
CA LEU A 153 1.32 3.09 -19.75
C LEU A 153 -0.11 3.08 -19.19
N LEU A 154 -0.80 1.95 -19.32
CA LEU A 154 -2.14 1.74 -18.76
C LEU A 154 -2.15 1.94 -17.23
N MET A 155 -1.19 1.34 -16.53
CA MET A 155 -1.05 1.52 -15.08
C MET A 155 -0.67 2.94 -14.70
N SER A 156 0.10 3.66 -15.52
CA SER A 156 0.38 5.07 -15.27
C SER A 156 -0.88 5.93 -15.27
N ILE A 157 -1.86 5.61 -16.12
CA ILE A 157 -3.15 6.29 -16.13
C ILE A 157 -3.99 5.90 -14.91
N ALA A 158 -4.05 4.61 -14.57
CA ALA A 158 -4.73 4.18 -13.35
C ALA A 158 -4.16 4.87 -12.10
N ASN A 159 -2.83 5.03 -12.02
CA ASN A 159 -2.15 5.76 -10.94
C ASN A 159 -2.51 7.25 -10.95
N ALA A 160 -2.48 7.91 -12.12
CA ALA A 160 -2.81 9.34 -12.24
C ALA A 160 -4.25 9.64 -11.78
N ASN A 161 -5.17 8.71 -12.02
CA ASN A 161 -6.57 8.83 -11.63
C ASN A 161 -6.85 8.34 -10.19
N GLY A 162 -5.85 7.83 -9.47
CA GLY A 162 -6.01 7.35 -8.10
C GLY A 162 -6.87 6.09 -7.96
N ILE A 163 -6.95 5.26 -8.99
CA ILE A 163 -7.77 4.02 -9.04
C ILE A 163 -6.93 2.74 -9.07
N SER A 164 -5.67 2.85 -8.66
CA SER A 164 -4.68 1.77 -8.60
C SER A 164 -4.25 1.50 -7.15
N ARG A 165 -3.18 0.70 -6.98
CA ARG A 165 -2.48 0.47 -5.70
C ARG A 165 -2.39 1.74 -4.86
N ASN A 166 -2.78 1.61 -3.60
CA ASN A 166 -2.66 2.64 -2.58
C ASN A 166 -1.54 2.24 -1.61
N TYR A 167 -0.41 2.92 -1.65
CA TYR A 167 0.74 2.58 -0.82
C TYR A 167 1.62 3.79 -0.55
N ILE A 168 2.28 3.77 0.60
CA ILE A 168 3.10 4.90 1.04
C ILE A 168 4.47 4.91 0.37
N GLY A 169 5.02 3.74 0.00
CA GLY A 169 6.32 3.60 -0.67
C GLY A 169 6.83 2.15 -0.62
N ASN A 170 8.07 1.93 -1.04
CA ASN A 170 8.76 0.66 -0.91
C ASN A 170 9.63 0.62 0.35
N VAL A 171 9.85 -0.57 0.91
CA VAL A 171 10.68 -0.75 2.11
C VAL A 171 12.14 -0.29 1.93
N GLN A 172 12.67 -0.25 0.70
CA GLN A 172 14.02 0.26 0.41
C GLN A 172 14.06 1.74 0.05
N ASP A 173 12.91 2.44 -0.01
CA ASP A 173 12.90 3.87 -0.29
C ASP A 173 13.62 4.63 0.83
N SER A 174 14.51 5.55 0.45
CA SER A 174 15.35 6.28 1.42
C SER A 174 14.55 7.14 2.41
N ASP A 175 13.30 7.46 2.08
CA ASP A 175 12.38 8.25 2.90
C ASP A 175 11.25 7.40 3.54
N ILE A 176 11.30 6.06 3.47
CA ILE A 176 10.24 5.18 3.99
C ILE A 176 9.96 5.39 5.47
N LEU A 177 11.00 5.61 6.29
CA LEU A 177 10.84 5.85 7.73
C LEU A 177 10.08 7.14 8.04
N MET A 178 10.27 8.18 7.22
CA MET A 178 9.53 9.44 7.33
C MET A 178 8.08 9.23 6.92
N ARG A 179 7.82 8.48 5.84
CA ARG A 179 6.47 8.18 5.35
C ARG A 179 5.68 7.39 6.40
N ILE A 180 6.30 6.42 7.06
CA ILE A 180 5.70 5.70 8.20
C ILE A 180 5.30 6.68 9.30
N SER A 181 6.19 7.58 9.75
CA SER A 181 5.82 8.56 10.78
C SER A 181 4.64 9.44 10.39
N ASN A 182 4.63 9.95 9.16
CA ASN A 182 3.54 10.80 8.68
C ASN A 182 2.18 10.06 8.64
N SER A 183 2.18 8.75 8.38
CA SER A 183 0.97 7.93 8.44
C SER A 183 0.42 7.85 9.86
N PHE A 184 1.27 7.65 10.88
CA PHE A 184 0.85 7.51 12.27
C PHE A 184 0.32 8.80 12.90
N ASP A 185 0.71 9.99 12.40
CA ASP A 185 0.22 11.29 12.90
C ASP A 185 -1.32 11.42 12.89
N HIS A 186 -2.00 10.60 12.08
CA HIS A 186 -3.46 10.62 11.92
C HIS A 186 -4.17 9.44 12.59
N TYR A 187 -3.44 8.57 13.31
CA TYR A 187 -4.00 7.35 13.90
C TYR A 187 -4.68 7.70 15.21
N THR A 188 -6.00 7.63 15.24
CA THR A 188 -6.79 7.79 16.46
C THR A 188 -7.94 6.81 16.44
N LEU A 189 -8.56 6.58 17.59
CA LEU A 189 -9.84 5.89 17.63
C LEU A 189 -10.83 6.55 16.65
N PHE A 190 -11.53 5.71 15.88
CA PHE A 190 -12.61 6.12 15.01
C PHE A 190 -13.78 5.13 15.15
N THR A 191 -14.96 5.56 14.71
CA THR A 191 -16.22 4.84 14.90
C THR A 191 -17.11 5.05 13.69
N ASP A 192 -17.83 4.00 13.31
CA ASP A 192 -18.96 4.07 12.36
C ASP A 192 -20.31 4.16 13.11
N ASN A 193 -20.31 3.88 14.41
CA ASN A 193 -21.46 3.73 15.31
C ASN A 193 -22.36 2.53 14.98
N ASN A 194 -22.78 2.34 13.72
CA ASN A 194 -23.67 1.24 13.36
C ASN A 194 -22.93 -0.10 13.33
N LEU A 195 -21.85 -0.18 12.56
CA LEU A 195 -21.01 -1.37 12.52
C LEU A 195 -20.38 -1.69 13.89
N ASP A 196 -20.08 -0.66 14.69
CA ASP A 196 -19.61 -0.83 16.07
C ASP A 196 -20.67 -1.52 16.95
N ALA A 197 -21.93 -1.10 16.85
CA ALA A 197 -23.03 -1.70 17.59
C ALA A 197 -23.28 -3.16 17.15
N ILE A 198 -23.24 -3.43 15.85
CA ILE A 198 -23.38 -4.78 15.29
C ILE A 198 -22.24 -5.68 15.77
N GLY A 199 -20.99 -5.22 15.65
CA GLY A 199 -19.82 -5.97 16.09
C GLY A 199 -19.82 -6.23 17.59
N ALA A 200 -20.14 -5.21 18.40
CA ALA A 200 -20.25 -5.34 19.86
C ALA A 200 -21.29 -6.38 20.27
N GLU A 201 -22.46 -6.38 19.61
CA GLU A 201 -23.51 -7.36 19.87
C GLU A 201 -23.11 -8.78 19.40
N ALA A 202 -22.36 -8.91 18.30
CA ALA A 202 -21.82 -10.20 17.87
C ALA A 202 -20.82 -10.78 18.89
N VAL A 203 -19.95 -9.94 19.47
CA VAL A 203 -19.03 -10.34 20.55
C VAL A 203 -19.81 -10.72 21.81
N LYS A 204 -20.80 -9.93 22.19
CA LYS A 204 -21.66 -10.20 23.35
C LYS A 204 -22.40 -11.54 23.23
N ARG A 205 -22.83 -11.91 22.02
CA ARG A 205 -23.45 -13.20 21.70
C ARG A 205 -22.45 -14.36 21.60
N LYS A 206 -21.15 -14.09 21.78
CA LYS A 206 -20.05 -15.04 21.61
C LYS A 206 -20.01 -15.66 20.21
N ALA A 207 -20.53 -14.92 19.22
CA ALA A 207 -20.41 -15.29 17.82
C ALA A 207 -18.99 -15.00 17.29
N SER A 208 -18.32 -14.01 17.87
CA SER A 208 -16.89 -13.71 17.70
C SER A 208 -16.26 -13.36 19.05
N THR A 209 -14.94 -13.43 19.16
CA THR A 209 -14.16 -12.93 20.32
C THR A 209 -13.75 -11.46 20.16
N GLY A 210 -13.85 -10.93 18.93
CA GLY A 210 -13.55 -9.55 18.60
C GLY A 210 -13.76 -9.26 17.11
N TYR A 211 -13.48 -8.03 16.70
CA TYR A 211 -13.54 -7.59 15.31
C TYR A 211 -12.60 -6.39 15.10
N ASN A 212 -12.19 -6.17 13.86
CA ASN A 212 -11.49 -4.94 13.48
C ASN A 212 -12.44 -4.04 12.70
N LEU A 213 -12.53 -2.76 13.07
CA LEU A 213 -13.15 -1.72 12.25
C LEU A 213 -12.09 -1.09 11.34
N LYS A 214 -12.39 -1.00 10.05
CA LYS A 214 -11.53 -0.43 9.01
C LYS A 214 -12.27 0.58 8.14
N ARG A 215 -11.51 1.43 7.45
CA ARG A 215 -11.99 2.29 6.37
C ARG A 215 -11.64 1.65 5.05
N ASP A 216 -12.60 1.55 4.16
CA ASP A 216 -12.38 0.94 2.83
C ASP A 216 -11.43 1.79 1.97
N ALA A 217 -11.34 3.09 2.24
CA ALA A 217 -10.43 4.01 1.55
C ALA A 217 -8.94 3.76 1.83
N ASP A 218 -8.62 3.07 2.93
CA ASP A 218 -7.23 2.78 3.29
C ASP A 218 -6.70 1.49 2.62
N ASP A 219 -7.59 0.69 2.00
CA ASP A 219 -7.26 -0.59 1.35
C ASP A 219 -6.09 -0.41 0.37
N ALA A 220 -5.07 -1.27 0.52
CA ALA A 220 -3.86 -1.18 -0.28
C ALA A 220 -4.07 -1.45 -1.78
N GLN A 221 -5.15 -2.16 -2.11
CA GLN A 221 -5.43 -2.70 -3.44
C GLN A 221 -4.25 -3.50 -4.00
N PHE A 222 -3.51 -4.21 -3.16
CA PHE A 222 -2.40 -5.05 -3.60
C PHE A 222 -2.87 -6.39 -4.17
N ILE A 223 -2.08 -6.96 -5.07
CA ILE A 223 -2.36 -8.27 -5.65
C ILE A 223 -2.39 -9.33 -4.51
N PRO A 224 -3.53 -10.03 -4.30
CA PRO A 224 -3.69 -10.92 -3.13
C PRO A 224 -2.66 -12.06 -3.08
N SER A 225 -2.24 -12.59 -4.24
CA SER A 225 -1.25 -13.68 -4.36
C SER A 225 0.18 -13.28 -3.94
N ARG A 226 0.40 -11.99 -3.69
CA ARG A 226 1.72 -11.38 -3.39
C ARG A 226 1.75 -10.65 -2.06
N THR A 227 0.64 -10.68 -1.32
CA THR A 227 0.44 -9.80 -0.17
C THR A 227 0.48 -10.56 1.14
N ILE A 228 1.24 -10.04 2.09
CA ILE A 228 1.13 -10.36 3.52
C ILE A 228 0.51 -9.18 4.23
N GLN A 229 -0.41 -9.47 5.14
CA GLN A 229 -0.91 -8.53 6.13
C GLN A 229 -0.25 -8.82 7.48
N TYR A 230 0.38 -7.83 8.09
CA TYR A 230 0.99 -7.91 9.42
C TYR A 230 0.30 -6.94 10.39
N GLY A 231 -0.42 -7.48 11.36
CA GLY A 231 -1.14 -6.72 12.37
C GLY A 231 -0.24 -6.35 13.55
N HIS A 232 -0.18 -5.08 13.92
CA HIS A 232 0.57 -4.59 15.08
C HIS A 232 0.07 -3.21 15.53
N SER A 233 0.61 -2.65 16.62
CA SER A 233 0.18 -1.34 17.16
C SER A 233 1.32 -0.32 17.37
N ASP A 234 2.57 -0.77 17.50
CA ASP A 234 3.72 0.12 17.70
C ASP A 234 4.35 0.62 16.38
N GLU A 235 4.55 1.93 16.28
CA GLU A 235 5.23 2.61 15.16
C GLU A 235 6.71 2.23 15.10
N THR A 236 7.38 2.14 16.25
CA THR A 236 8.81 1.85 16.33
C THR A 236 9.10 0.45 15.79
N HIS A 237 8.23 -0.52 16.09
CA HIS A 237 8.26 -1.86 15.54
C HIS A 237 8.22 -1.83 14.02
N LEU A 238 7.24 -1.13 13.41
CA LEU A 238 7.13 -1.09 11.95
C LEU A 238 8.39 -0.51 11.31
N LYS A 239 8.91 0.59 11.86
CA LYS A 239 10.15 1.22 11.40
C LYS A 239 11.33 0.26 11.44
N GLN A 240 11.46 -0.52 12.51
CA GLN A 240 12.53 -1.52 12.62
C GLN A 240 12.31 -2.69 11.66
N LEU A 241 11.07 -3.15 11.51
CA LEU A 241 10.71 -4.24 10.61
C LEU A 241 11.03 -3.89 9.15
N VAL A 242 10.67 -2.70 8.66
CA VAL A 242 10.97 -2.33 7.27
C VAL A 242 12.47 -2.24 6.99
N VAL A 243 13.26 -1.76 7.96
CA VAL A 243 14.72 -1.72 7.84
C VAL A 243 15.30 -3.13 7.86
N LEU A 244 14.76 -4.01 8.70
CA LEU A 244 15.15 -5.42 8.75
C LEU A 244 14.87 -6.11 7.41
N LEU A 245 13.65 -5.98 6.86
CA LEU A 245 13.27 -6.53 5.55
C LEU A 245 14.20 -6.02 4.44
N ALA A 246 14.49 -4.72 4.42
CA ALA A 246 15.44 -4.13 3.48
C ALA A 246 16.86 -4.71 3.63
N SER A 247 17.33 -4.91 4.87
CA SER A 247 18.65 -5.49 5.14
C SER A 247 18.77 -6.96 4.75
N GLU A 248 17.65 -7.69 4.75
CA GLU A 248 17.54 -9.08 4.26
C GLU A 248 17.33 -9.16 2.73
N GLY A 249 17.46 -8.02 2.03
CA GLY A 249 17.41 -7.94 0.58
C GLY A 249 16.00 -8.00 0.00
N MET A 250 14.96 -7.77 0.81
CA MET A 250 13.57 -7.73 0.38
C MET A 250 13.19 -6.30 0.01
N ASN A 251 12.40 -6.13 -1.06
CA ASN A 251 11.82 -4.86 -1.44
C ASN A 251 10.32 -5.02 -1.70
N ALA A 252 9.50 -4.83 -0.67
CA ALA A 252 8.05 -4.85 -0.79
C ALA A 252 7.49 -3.43 -0.92
N LYS A 253 6.37 -3.30 -1.62
CA LYS A 253 5.50 -2.12 -1.47
C LYS A 253 4.84 -2.20 -0.09
N LEU A 254 4.78 -1.09 0.62
CA LEU A 254 4.18 -0.97 1.94
C LEU A 254 2.98 -0.05 1.89
N GLN A 255 1.85 -0.54 2.38
CA GLN A 255 0.73 0.28 2.81
C GLN A 255 0.45 0.01 4.28
N ILE A 256 -0.02 1.04 4.99
CA ILE A 256 -0.42 0.91 6.39
C ILE A 256 -1.91 1.22 6.48
N GLU A 257 -2.70 0.23 6.87
CA GLU A 257 -4.15 0.35 7.06
C GLU A 257 -4.44 0.54 8.56
N PRO A 258 -4.74 1.75 9.04
CA PRO A 258 -5.17 1.93 10.43
C PRO A 258 -6.47 1.18 10.69
N LYS A 259 -6.58 0.60 11.88
CA LYS A 259 -7.77 -0.11 12.33
C LYS A 259 -8.04 0.18 13.80
N VAL A 260 -9.29 0.02 14.19
CA VAL A 260 -9.64 -0.15 15.61
C VAL A 260 -9.93 -1.62 15.84
N SER A 261 -9.22 -2.25 16.76
CA SER A 261 -9.48 -3.62 17.20
C SER A 261 -10.37 -3.57 18.44
N ILE A 262 -11.52 -4.25 18.36
CA ILE A 262 -12.52 -4.31 19.43
C ILE A 262 -12.64 -5.75 19.90
N TYR A 263 -12.47 -6.00 21.19
CA TYR A 263 -12.52 -7.34 21.77
C TYR A 263 -13.00 -7.33 23.22
N GLU A 264 -13.46 -8.49 23.71
CA GLU A 264 -13.88 -8.64 25.10
C GLU A 264 -12.71 -8.36 26.05
N TYR A 265 -12.91 -7.43 26.98
CA TYR A 265 -11.96 -7.12 28.04
C TYR A 265 -12.33 -7.91 29.30
N LEU A 266 -11.41 -8.74 29.78
CA LEU A 266 -11.61 -9.50 31.01
C LEU A 266 -11.05 -8.71 32.20
N LEU A 267 -11.88 -8.48 33.22
CA LEU A 267 -11.46 -7.77 34.45
C LEU A 267 -10.33 -8.48 35.19
N ASP A 268 -10.14 -9.78 34.96
CA ASP A 268 -9.01 -10.57 35.48
C ASP A 268 -7.66 -10.10 34.92
N TRP A 269 -7.62 -9.39 33.80
CA TRP A 269 -6.39 -8.80 33.25
C TRP A 269 -5.90 -7.59 34.04
N GLY A 270 -6.78 -6.95 34.83
CA GLY A 270 -6.45 -5.79 35.64
C GLY A 270 -7.57 -4.73 35.64
N PRO A 271 -7.38 -3.65 36.41
CA PRO A 271 -8.35 -2.56 36.46
C PRO A 271 -8.54 -1.92 35.09
N VAL A 272 -9.76 -1.44 34.82
CA VAL A 272 -10.05 -0.65 33.62
C VAL A 272 -9.11 0.58 33.60
N PRO A 273 -8.27 0.74 32.55
CA PRO A 273 -7.35 1.86 32.47
C PRO A 273 -8.08 3.14 32.09
N GLU A 274 -7.47 4.28 32.41
CA GLU A 274 -7.95 5.59 31.93
C GLU A 274 -7.92 5.63 30.39
N PRO A 275 -8.97 6.16 29.74
CA PRO A 275 -9.04 6.22 28.29
C PRO A 275 -7.98 7.16 27.72
N SER A 276 -7.46 6.80 26.56
CA SER A 276 -6.51 7.57 25.76
C SER A 276 -6.99 7.65 24.30
N PRO A 277 -6.38 8.49 23.45
CA PRO A 277 -6.71 8.53 22.02
C PRO A 277 -6.48 7.21 21.25
N TYR A 278 -5.74 6.27 21.85
CA TYR A 278 -5.32 5.01 21.22
C TYR A 278 -5.90 3.76 21.89
N TYR A 279 -6.47 3.91 23.08
CA TYR A 279 -6.99 2.77 23.84
C TYR A 279 -8.06 3.23 24.83
N MET A 280 -9.18 2.51 24.86
CA MET A 280 -10.21 2.68 25.90
C MET A 280 -10.93 1.37 26.17
N VAL A 281 -11.51 1.24 27.36
CA VAL A 281 -12.38 0.10 27.72
C VAL A 281 -13.74 0.66 28.12
N LEU A 282 -14.80 0.14 27.50
CA LEU A 282 -16.17 0.58 27.74
C LEU A 282 -17.02 -0.58 28.25
N GLU A 283 -17.77 -0.33 29.32
CA GLU A 283 -18.83 -1.23 29.77
C GLU A 283 -20.00 -1.16 28.80
N ASN A 284 -20.32 -2.30 28.16
CA ASN A 284 -21.39 -2.40 27.17
C ASN A 284 -22.67 -3.03 27.76
N SER A 285 -22.53 -3.84 28.82
CA SER A 285 -23.62 -4.26 29.71
C SER A 285 -23.05 -4.74 31.04
N GLU A 286 -23.91 -5.08 32.01
CA GLU A 286 -23.49 -5.63 33.31
C GLU A 286 -22.47 -6.78 33.11
N ASP A 287 -21.28 -6.60 33.70
CA ASP A 287 -20.13 -7.51 33.62
C ASP A 287 -19.60 -7.81 32.20
N PHE A 288 -19.88 -6.96 31.21
CA PHE A 288 -19.40 -7.12 29.84
C PHE A 288 -18.72 -5.84 29.33
N TYR A 289 -17.41 -5.94 29.12
CA TYR A 289 -16.55 -4.83 28.73
C TYR A 289 -15.92 -5.11 27.37
N LEU A 290 -15.81 -4.06 26.55
CA LEU A 290 -15.07 -4.11 25.29
C LEU A 290 -13.87 -3.17 25.37
N ALA A 291 -12.69 -3.70 25.03
CA ALA A 291 -11.52 -2.89 24.74
C ALA A 291 -11.59 -2.41 23.30
N TYR A 292 -11.15 -1.18 23.07
CA TYR A 292 -11.00 -0.54 21.76
C TYR A 292 -9.55 -0.09 21.65
N ALA A 293 -8.79 -0.69 20.76
CA ALA A 293 -7.37 -0.43 20.57
C ALA A 293 -7.10 0.08 19.16
N VAL A 294 -6.37 1.18 19.03
CA VAL A 294 -5.84 1.64 17.75
C VAL A 294 -4.66 0.76 17.37
N GLU A 295 -4.77 0.14 16.21
CA GLU A 295 -3.76 -0.72 15.64
C GLU A 295 -3.60 -0.39 14.15
N TYR A 296 -2.76 -1.17 13.48
CA TYR A 296 -2.65 -1.17 12.03
C TYR A 296 -2.52 -2.56 11.47
N ASP A 297 -2.83 -2.67 10.20
CA ASP A 297 -2.40 -3.75 9.33
C ASP A 297 -1.39 -3.19 8.33
N ALA A 298 -0.13 -3.61 8.45
CA ALA A 298 0.90 -3.33 7.46
C ALA A 298 0.76 -4.33 6.32
N LYS A 299 0.37 -3.85 5.14
CA LYS A 299 0.28 -4.63 3.92
C LYS A 299 1.61 -4.57 3.18
N PHE A 300 2.17 -5.73 2.87
CA PHE A 300 3.40 -5.87 2.09
C PHE A 300 3.11 -6.62 0.80
N GLU A 301 3.23 -5.96 -0.37
CA GLU A 301 3.21 -6.62 -1.68
C GLU A 301 4.64 -6.94 -2.12
N PHE A 302 4.98 -8.22 -2.20
CA PHE A 302 6.31 -8.68 -2.61
C PHE A 302 6.39 -8.96 -4.11
N GLU A 303 7.52 -8.59 -4.71
CA GLU A 303 7.81 -8.95 -6.10
C GLU A 303 8.00 -10.45 -6.31
N LYS A 304 8.46 -11.17 -5.27
CA LYS A 304 8.87 -12.58 -5.34
C LYS A 304 8.12 -13.41 -4.33
N LYS A 305 7.67 -14.59 -4.76
CA LYS A 305 7.02 -15.56 -3.86
C LYS A 305 8.00 -16.10 -2.82
N GLU A 306 9.29 -16.16 -3.14
CA GLU A 306 10.34 -16.59 -2.21
C GLU A 306 10.46 -15.64 -1.02
N ASP A 307 10.22 -14.35 -1.23
CA ASP A 307 10.28 -13.35 -0.16
C ASP A 307 9.09 -13.49 0.81
N LEU A 308 7.92 -13.91 0.31
CA LEU A 308 6.78 -14.27 1.18
C LEU A 308 7.14 -15.39 2.17
N LEU A 309 7.89 -16.41 1.74
CA LEU A 309 8.31 -17.52 2.60
C LEU A 309 9.38 -17.11 3.62
N LYS A 310 10.26 -16.16 3.25
CA LYS A 310 11.27 -15.62 4.19
C LYS A 310 10.64 -14.77 5.28
N PHE A 311 9.50 -14.15 5.01
CA PHE A 311 8.84 -13.27 5.98
C PHE A 311 8.53 -13.99 7.29
N ASP A 312 7.93 -15.19 7.25
CA ASP A 312 7.66 -16.00 8.45
C ASP A 312 8.95 -16.27 9.25
N GLN A 313 10.04 -16.64 8.55
CA GLN A 313 11.34 -16.91 9.18
C GLN A 313 11.90 -15.67 9.88
N ILE A 314 11.81 -14.50 9.24
CA ILE A 314 12.25 -13.22 9.80
C ILE A 314 11.44 -12.88 11.06
N ILE A 315 10.11 -13.00 11.01
CA ILE A 315 9.27 -12.70 12.16
C ILE A 315 9.57 -13.66 13.33
N ASN A 316 9.68 -14.96 13.07
CA ASN A 316 10.01 -15.94 14.11
C ASN A 316 11.40 -15.70 14.74
N ALA A 317 12.38 -15.23 13.96
CA ALA A 317 13.72 -14.96 14.44
C ALA A 317 13.85 -13.65 15.23
N TYR A 318 13.21 -12.58 14.77
CA TYR A 318 13.51 -11.22 15.22
C TYR A 318 12.32 -10.49 15.87
N ALA A 319 11.08 -10.96 15.69
CA ALA A 319 9.88 -10.21 16.10
C ALA A 319 8.88 -11.04 16.93
N LYS A 320 9.27 -12.25 17.36
CA LYS A 320 8.43 -13.16 18.15
C LYS A 320 9.07 -13.49 19.49
N LYS A 321 8.31 -13.32 20.57
CA LYS A 321 8.69 -13.79 21.91
C LYS A 321 8.46 -15.29 22.05
N ASN A 322 9.31 -15.95 22.82
CA ASN A 322 9.13 -17.32 23.29
C ASN A 322 9.86 -17.50 24.63
N ASP A 323 9.59 -18.62 25.32
CA ASP A 323 10.17 -18.86 26.65
C ASP A 323 11.71 -18.84 26.63
N GLU A 324 12.34 -19.35 25.57
CA GLU A 324 13.80 -19.41 25.43
C GLU A 324 14.41 -18.00 25.31
N ASN A 325 13.84 -17.17 24.45
CA ASN A 325 14.36 -15.85 24.15
C ASN A 325 13.98 -14.79 25.20
N GLN A 326 12.97 -15.07 26.03
CA GLN A 326 12.60 -14.28 27.21
C GLN A 326 13.20 -14.81 28.52
N ALA A 327 14.01 -15.88 28.47
CA ALA A 327 14.70 -16.40 29.65
C ALA A 327 15.63 -15.35 30.26
N LYS A 328 15.83 -15.42 31.59
CA LYS A 328 16.60 -14.43 32.37
C LYS A 328 18.04 -14.22 31.86
N ASP A 329 18.64 -15.25 31.29
CA ASP A 329 20.01 -15.29 30.75
C ASP A 329 20.06 -15.29 29.21
N SER A 330 18.91 -15.08 28.55
CA SER A 330 18.84 -14.87 27.12
C SER A 330 19.55 -13.58 26.73
N ASN A 331 20.31 -13.65 25.63
CA ASN A 331 20.89 -12.49 24.95
C ASN A 331 20.20 -12.22 23.60
N ALA A 332 19.03 -12.82 23.36
CA ALA A 332 18.29 -12.61 22.13
C ALA A 332 17.80 -11.15 22.07
N ALA A 333 18.06 -10.50 20.93
CA ALA A 333 17.53 -9.18 20.63
C ALA A 333 16.33 -9.32 19.71
N LEU A 334 15.19 -8.78 20.13
CA LEU A 334 13.97 -8.70 19.32
C LEU A 334 13.67 -7.25 18.95
N LEU A 335 12.84 -7.06 17.92
CA LEU A 335 12.26 -5.77 17.58
C LEU A 335 11.44 -5.22 18.75
N SER A 336 11.32 -3.89 18.82
CA SER A 336 10.52 -3.18 19.82
C SER A 336 9.13 -3.76 19.92
N ASP A 337 8.60 -3.91 21.13
CA ASP A 337 7.22 -4.38 21.37
C ASP A 337 6.80 -5.68 20.69
N SER A 338 7.76 -6.55 20.32
CA SER A 338 7.50 -7.89 19.77
C SER A 338 6.47 -8.66 20.60
N TRP A 339 5.56 -9.36 19.93
CA TRP A 339 4.49 -10.13 20.57
C TRP A 339 4.87 -11.60 20.78
N TRP A 340 4.19 -12.25 21.73
CA TRP A 340 4.23 -13.71 21.88
C TRP A 340 3.55 -14.41 20.71
N GLN A 341 2.41 -13.87 20.28
CA GLN A 341 1.66 -14.29 19.11
C GLN A 341 1.66 -13.15 18.08
N PRO A 342 2.68 -13.03 17.21
CA PRO A 342 2.63 -12.10 16.09
C PRO A 342 1.49 -12.51 15.14
N LEU A 343 0.74 -11.52 14.66
CA LEU A 343 -0.48 -11.75 13.88
C LEU A 343 -0.25 -11.38 12.42
N TYR A 344 -0.15 -12.37 11.53
CA TYR A 344 -0.09 -12.10 10.10
C TYR A 344 -0.81 -13.14 9.26
N SER A 345 -1.26 -12.71 8.10
CA SER A 345 -2.11 -13.49 7.21
C SER A 345 -1.79 -13.26 5.74
N THR A 346 -2.21 -14.21 4.91
CA THR A 346 -2.18 -14.17 3.45
C THR A 346 -3.53 -14.62 2.87
N ASN A 347 -3.78 -14.29 1.60
CA ASN A 347 -4.97 -14.73 0.86
C ASN A 347 -4.76 -16.02 0.04
N PHE A 348 -3.59 -16.63 0.21
CA PHE A 348 -3.20 -17.87 -0.43
C PHE A 348 -2.36 -18.67 0.56
N ASN A 349 -2.43 -20.00 0.52
CA ASN A 349 -1.60 -20.84 1.37
C ASN A 349 -0.17 -20.85 0.84
N ALA A 350 0.71 -20.05 1.43
CA ALA A 350 2.11 -19.96 1.05
C ALA A 350 2.87 -21.24 1.44
N ASP A 351 2.56 -21.78 2.61
CA ASP A 351 3.16 -22.97 3.23
C ASP A 351 2.16 -23.61 4.19
N THR A 352 1.73 -24.83 3.88
CA THR A 352 0.72 -25.56 4.66
C THR A 352 1.19 -25.97 6.07
N GLU A 353 2.50 -25.96 6.32
CA GLU A 353 3.05 -26.26 7.66
C GLU A 353 3.11 -25.01 8.55
N ALA A 354 3.31 -23.83 7.95
CA ALA A 354 3.43 -22.56 8.67
C ALA A 354 2.10 -21.81 8.83
N TYR A 355 1.13 -22.07 7.94
CA TYR A 355 -0.13 -21.34 7.89
C TYR A 355 -1.36 -22.24 8.04
N GLN A 356 -2.33 -21.77 8.81
CA GLN A 356 -3.62 -22.41 9.05
C GLN A 356 -4.75 -21.61 8.43
N GLU A 357 -5.76 -22.30 7.92
CA GLU A 357 -6.92 -21.67 7.28
C GLU A 357 -7.92 -21.15 8.33
N ILE A 358 -8.38 -19.91 8.13
CA ILE A 358 -9.48 -19.27 8.85
C ILE A 358 -10.35 -18.50 7.84
N VAL A 359 -11.45 -17.90 8.33
CA VAL A 359 -12.32 -17.07 7.52
C VAL A 359 -12.46 -15.68 8.13
N ASP A 360 -12.29 -14.66 7.30
CA ASP A 360 -12.70 -13.29 7.59
C ASP A 360 -14.14 -13.09 7.12
N CYS A 361 -15.03 -12.76 8.05
CA CYS A 361 -16.45 -12.58 7.79
C CYS A 361 -16.75 -11.08 7.68
N ILE A 362 -16.59 -10.53 6.48
CA ILE A 362 -16.56 -9.09 6.28
C ILE A 362 -17.96 -8.53 6.09
N LEU A 363 -18.33 -7.58 6.94
CA LEU A 363 -19.55 -6.79 6.80
C LEU A 363 -19.18 -5.36 6.44
N ARG A 364 -19.70 -4.83 5.33
CA ARG A 364 -19.38 -3.49 4.83
C ARG A 364 -20.60 -2.58 4.80
N GLU A 365 -20.40 -1.34 5.19
CA GLU A 365 -21.42 -0.30 5.10
C GLU A 365 -20.78 1.09 5.03
N ASN A 366 -21.26 1.97 4.16
CA ASN A 366 -20.91 3.40 4.13
C ASN A 366 -19.39 3.74 4.09
N GLY A 367 -18.57 2.91 3.44
CA GLY A 367 -17.12 3.11 3.33
C GLY A 367 -16.32 2.62 4.55
N TYR A 368 -16.97 1.91 5.46
CA TYR A 368 -16.37 1.19 6.57
C TYR A 368 -16.67 -0.31 6.48
N SER A 369 -15.85 -1.08 7.18
CA SER A 369 -16.00 -2.52 7.26
C SER A 369 -15.59 -3.06 8.62
N ILE A 370 -16.31 -4.09 9.08
CA ILE A 370 -15.87 -4.90 10.22
C ILE A 370 -15.37 -6.26 9.76
N HIS A 371 -14.28 -6.70 10.39
CA HIS A 371 -13.55 -7.92 10.08
C HIS A 371 -13.46 -8.84 11.32
N PRO A 372 -14.57 -9.45 11.76
CA PRO A 372 -14.53 -10.53 12.73
C PRO A 372 -13.99 -11.81 12.08
N PHE A 373 -12.87 -12.30 12.62
CA PHE A 373 -12.27 -13.55 12.18
C PHE A 373 -12.94 -14.76 12.84
N SER A 374 -13.03 -15.87 12.11
CA SER A 374 -13.63 -17.11 12.60
C SER A 374 -12.85 -18.34 12.16
N LEU A 375 -12.85 -19.36 13.01
CA LEU A 375 -12.47 -20.71 12.61
C LEU A 375 -13.51 -21.27 11.64
N ILE A 376 -13.10 -22.19 10.77
CA ILE A 376 -13.96 -22.76 9.71
C ILE A 376 -15.24 -23.37 10.30
N GLU A 377 -15.13 -24.06 11.43
CA GLU A 377 -16.25 -24.70 12.12
C GLU A 377 -17.26 -23.71 12.73
N ASN A 378 -16.83 -22.47 13.01
CA ASN A 378 -17.63 -21.46 13.70
C ASN A 378 -18.22 -20.41 12.74
N LYS A 379 -17.68 -20.27 11.53
CA LYS A 379 -18.02 -19.19 10.60
C LYS A 379 -19.51 -19.03 10.31
N ASN A 380 -20.25 -20.15 10.17
CA ASN A 380 -21.68 -20.10 9.83
C ASN A 380 -22.51 -19.43 10.94
N ASN A 381 -22.15 -19.67 12.20
CA ASN A 381 -22.83 -19.02 13.33
C ASN A 381 -22.56 -17.51 13.35
N LEU A 382 -21.33 -17.10 13.04
CA LEU A 382 -20.95 -15.70 12.93
C LEU A 382 -21.69 -15.00 11.77
N ILE A 383 -21.70 -15.59 10.59
CA ILE A 383 -22.40 -15.07 9.40
C ILE A 383 -23.88 -14.85 9.71
N ILE A 384 -24.59 -15.87 10.18
CA ILE A 384 -26.02 -15.78 10.52
C ILE A 384 -26.28 -14.68 11.56
N THR A 385 -25.37 -14.53 12.53
CA THR A 385 -25.49 -13.49 13.55
C THR A 385 -25.35 -12.10 12.95
N LEU A 386 -24.32 -11.86 12.14
CA LEU A 386 -24.06 -10.57 11.50
C LEU A 386 -25.16 -10.18 10.51
N GLU A 387 -25.58 -11.10 9.64
CA GLU A 387 -26.67 -10.87 8.69
C GLU A 387 -28.00 -10.60 9.42
N GLY A 388 -28.27 -11.33 10.50
CA GLY A 388 -29.47 -11.12 11.31
C GLY A 388 -29.48 -9.78 12.07
N LEU A 389 -28.31 -9.25 12.42
CA LEU A 389 -28.16 -7.95 13.10
C LEU A 389 -28.20 -6.78 12.12
N SER A 390 -27.61 -6.94 10.94
CA SER A 390 -27.42 -5.86 9.96
C SER A 390 -28.48 -5.82 8.88
N GLY A 391 -29.04 -6.97 8.49
CA GLY A 391 -29.83 -7.12 7.27
C GLY A 391 -29.02 -7.06 5.97
N LEU A 392 -27.68 -7.08 6.05
CA LEU A 392 -26.77 -7.05 4.92
C LEU A 392 -26.12 -8.42 4.70
N GLU A 393 -25.65 -8.67 3.48
CA GLU A 393 -24.89 -9.87 3.15
C GLU A 393 -23.47 -9.80 3.73
N VAL A 394 -23.03 -10.88 4.37
CA VAL A 394 -21.65 -11.02 4.85
C VAL A 394 -20.79 -11.63 3.75
N GLN A 395 -19.66 -10.99 3.46
CA GLN A 395 -18.69 -11.52 2.50
C GLN A 395 -17.70 -12.44 3.21
N GLU A 396 -17.59 -13.67 2.75
CA GLU A 396 -16.58 -14.61 3.24
C GLU A 396 -15.27 -14.42 2.49
N HIS A 397 -14.18 -14.32 3.23
CA HIS A 397 -12.85 -14.30 2.65
C HIS A 397 -11.93 -15.29 3.37
N THR A 398 -11.45 -16.29 2.63
CA THR A 398 -10.47 -17.23 3.17
C THR A 398 -9.15 -16.52 3.45
N LEU A 399 -8.64 -16.70 4.67
CA LEU A 399 -7.30 -16.26 5.07
C LEU A 399 -6.50 -17.46 5.52
N PHE A 400 -5.19 -17.37 5.29
CA PHE A 400 -4.21 -18.29 5.86
C PHE A 400 -3.39 -17.51 6.87
N VAL A 401 -3.50 -17.84 8.15
CA VAL A 401 -2.81 -17.16 9.24
C VAL A 401 -1.63 -17.98 9.72
N ASN A 402 -0.58 -17.32 10.17
CA ASN A 402 0.56 -18.03 10.76
C ASN A 402 0.14 -18.83 12.00
N ASN A 403 0.88 -19.89 12.30
CA ASN A 403 0.56 -20.79 13.42
C ASN A 403 0.37 -20.05 14.76
N ALA A 404 1.11 -18.95 14.99
CA ALA A 404 1.02 -18.15 16.21
C ALA A 404 -0.37 -17.48 16.34
N PHE A 405 -0.83 -16.85 15.26
CA PHE A 405 -2.17 -16.26 15.19
C PHE A 405 -3.28 -17.32 15.29
N TYR A 406 -3.10 -18.49 14.65
CA TYR A 406 -4.08 -19.57 14.81
C TYR A 406 -4.22 -20.00 16.29
N ARG A 407 -3.12 -20.10 17.03
CA ARG A 407 -3.14 -20.41 18.47
C ARG A 407 -3.79 -19.31 19.30
N TYR A 408 -3.60 -18.05 18.92
CA TYR A 408 -4.31 -16.92 19.53
C TYR A 408 -5.83 -17.06 19.36
N LEU A 409 -6.31 -17.43 18.17
CA LEU A 409 -7.75 -17.60 17.90
C LEU A 409 -8.35 -18.81 18.62
N THR A 410 -7.62 -19.92 18.73
CA THR A 410 -8.10 -21.13 19.42
C THR A 410 -7.91 -21.08 20.93
N GLY A 411 -7.06 -20.18 21.44
CA GLY A 411 -6.64 -20.15 22.83
C GLY A 411 -5.84 -21.38 23.26
N SER A 412 -5.26 -22.13 22.31
CA SER A 412 -4.64 -23.43 22.59
C SER A 412 -3.31 -23.33 23.32
N ASP A 413 -2.52 -22.28 23.07
CA ASP A 413 -1.19 -22.06 23.66
C ASP A 413 -0.79 -20.57 23.50
N TYR A 414 0.03 -20.07 24.42
CA TYR A 414 0.49 -18.67 24.48
C TYR A 414 1.80 -18.42 23.72
N GLN A 415 2.53 -19.48 23.30
CA GLN A 415 3.76 -19.35 22.51
C GLN A 415 3.70 -20.03 21.16
#